data_AF-A0A0U5IK08-F1
#
_entry.id   AF-A0A0U5IK08-F1
#
_cell.length_a   1.000
_cell.length_b   1.000
_cell.length_c   1.000
_cell.angle_alpha   90.00
_cell.angle_beta   90.00
_cell.angle_gamma   90.00
#
_symmetry.space_group_name_H-M   'P 1'
#
loop_
_entity.id
_entity.type
_entity.pdbx_description
1 polymer ?
#
loop_
_entity_poly.entity_id
_entity_poly.type
_entity_poly.pdbx_seq_one_letter_code
_entity_poly.pdbx_strand_id
1 'polypeptide(L)'
;MTTRQPSNPTLARDVAFPRHYLQIGILDTPLPMSTGIQPPEPLPYQWSCHVETESGLIEQFAFLDTRGLDPRPELLETLLAVIARRGAILVPSAREVALLHGLQRCLVDSTGALADALTRLVEVDRFAVRKKKPAACRSVSGDDPAASVIWPEDAVDPSPDLRDDRAAQAAYLELIDARTQTVRRRQLTHALVRYGDLQLAELVHAFAESTGGDPAWIAPGPMLN
;
A
#
# COMPACT_ATOMS: atom_id res chain seq x y z
N MET A 1 2.67 -24.73 -23.38
CA MET A 1 2.47 -25.28 -22.02
C MET A 1 1.62 -24.29 -21.26
N THR A 2 0.35 -24.60 -21.05
CA THR A 2 -0.61 -23.73 -20.35
C THR A 2 -0.30 -23.81 -18.86
N THR A 3 0.46 -22.85 -18.34
CA THR A 3 0.63 -22.68 -16.90
C THR A 3 -0.75 -22.35 -16.34
N ARG A 4 -1.38 -23.35 -15.72
CA ARG A 4 -2.61 -23.13 -14.96
C ARG A 4 -2.31 -22.07 -13.91
N GLN A 5 -3.06 -20.98 -13.97
CA GLN A 5 -3.13 -19.98 -12.92
C GLN A 5 -3.34 -20.73 -11.60
N PRO A 6 -2.47 -20.55 -10.57
CA PRO A 6 -2.73 -21.17 -9.29
C PRO A 6 -4.08 -20.65 -8.80
N SER A 7 -4.98 -21.58 -8.46
CA SER A 7 -6.29 -21.22 -7.94
C SER A 7 -6.10 -20.35 -6.70
N ASN A 8 -6.69 -19.17 -6.73
CA ASN A 8 -6.57 -18.21 -5.64
C ASN A 8 -6.96 -18.88 -4.29
N PRO A 9 -6.12 -18.85 -3.24
CA PRO A 9 -6.32 -19.64 -2.03
C PRO A 9 -7.70 -19.42 -1.39
N THR A 10 -8.33 -20.51 -0.96
CA THR A 10 -9.67 -20.45 -0.38
C THR A 10 -9.64 -20.16 1.13
N LEU A 11 -8.55 -20.51 1.80
CA LEU A 11 -8.31 -20.21 3.21
C LEU A 11 -7.01 -19.39 3.34
N ALA A 12 -6.97 -18.48 4.31
CA ALA A 12 -5.79 -17.62 4.53
C ALA A 12 -4.53 -18.42 4.84
N ARG A 13 -4.65 -19.51 5.61
CA ARG A 13 -3.53 -20.40 5.95
C ARG A 13 -2.89 -21.09 4.74
N ASP A 14 -3.59 -21.17 3.60
CA ASP A 14 -3.10 -21.82 2.38
C ASP A 14 -2.31 -20.85 1.49
N VAL A 15 -2.19 -19.57 1.89
CA VAL A 15 -1.39 -18.58 1.16
C VAL A 15 0.09 -18.89 1.33
N ALA A 16 0.72 -19.31 0.23
CA ALA A 16 2.13 -19.71 0.18
C ALA A 16 3.10 -18.52 0.33
N PHE A 17 4.29 -18.84 0.82
CA PHE A 17 5.42 -17.93 0.88
C PHE A 17 6.17 -17.80 -0.47
N PRO A 18 6.92 -16.71 -0.68
CA PRO A 18 6.92 -15.49 0.12
C PRO A 18 5.60 -14.72 -0.02
N ARG A 19 5.21 -14.02 1.03
CA ARG A 19 3.99 -13.21 1.10
C ARG A 19 4.37 -11.74 0.99
N HIS A 20 3.82 -11.06 -0.02
CA HIS A 20 4.03 -9.64 -0.23
C HIS A 20 2.77 -8.93 0.27
N TYR A 21 2.81 -8.35 1.45
CA TYR A 21 1.76 -7.49 1.95
C TYR A 21 1.93 -6.14 1.28
N LEU A 22 0.99 -5.74 0.43
CA LEU A 22 1.07 -4.54 -0.38
C LEU A 22 -0.05 -3.59 0.02
N GLN A 23 0.31 -2.39 0.45
CA GLN A 23 -0.61 -1.29 0.66
C GLN A 23 -0.33 -0.16 -0.31
N ILE A 24 -1.39 0.46 -0.84
CA ILE A 24 -1.29 1.52 -1.87
C ILE A 24 -2.06 2.74 -1.40
N GLY A 25 -1.42 3.92 -1.39
CA GLY A 25 -2.12 5.18 -1.20
C GLY A 25 -2.74 5.64 -2.51
N ILE A 26 -4.05 5.81 -2.49
CA ILE A 26 -4.85 6.11 -3.66
C ILE A 26 -5.43 7.52 -3.52
N LEU A 27 -5.21 8.35 -4.54
CA LEU A 27 -5.85 9.64 -4.69
C LEU A 27 -7.12 9.45 -5.53
N ASP A 28 -8.28 9.70 -4.92
CA ASP A 28 -9.58 9.57 -5.59
C ASP A 28 -9.94 10.80 -6.43
N THR A 29 -9.20 11.89 -6.23
CA THR A 29 -9.39 13.15 -6.94
C THR A 29 -8.38 13.29 -8.07
N PRO A 30 -8.77 13.74 -9.27
CA PRO A 30 -7.80 14.01 -10.33
C PRO A 30 -6.81 15.12 -9.91
N LEU A 31 -5.56 15.01 -10.37
CA LEU A 31 -4.55 16.05 -10.17
C LEU A 31 -5.02 17.39 -10.76
N PRO A 32 -4.73 18.53 -10.10
CA PRO A 32 -5.00 19.85 -10.68
C PRO A 32 -4.21 20.03 -11.99
N MET A 33 -4.93 20.43 -13.05
CA MET A 33 -4.47 20.39 -14.45
C MET A 33 -3.27 21.33 -14.72
N SER A 34 -2.23 20.83 -15.41
CA SER A 34 -1.30 21.68 -16.20
C SER A 34 -1.43 21.47 -17.71
N THR A 35 -1.94 20.31 -18.17
CA THR A 35 -2.03 19.96 -19.60
C THR A 35 -3.24 19.08 -19.90
N GLY A 36 -4.43 19.66 -19.97
CA GLY A 36 -5.58 19.34 -20.84
C GLY A 36 -6.18 17.93 -20.98
N ILE A 37 -5.54 16.84 -20.52
CA ILE A 37 -6.03 15.48 -20.66
C ILE A 37 -6.02 14.82 -19.29
N GLN A 38 -7.20 14.65 -18.71
CA GLN A 38 -7.40 13.96 -17.45
C GLN A 38 -7.45 12.44 -17.73
N PRO A 39 -6.62 11.61 -17.09
CA PRO A 39 -6.90 10.20 -17.00
C PRO A 39 -8.15 10.04 -16.11
N PRO A 40 -9.21 9.34 -16.55
CA PRO A 40 -10.22 8.88 -15.61
C PRO A 40 -9.57 7.81 -14.70
N GLU A 41 -10.11 7.63 -13.49
CA GLU A 41 -9.78 6.57 -12.53
C GLU A 41 -8.72 6.93 -11.45
N PRO A 42 -8.84 6.30 -10.25
CA PRO A 42 -7.98 6.57 -9.09
C PRO A 42 -6.49 6.57 -9.41
N LEU A 43 -5.75 7.51 -8.79
CA LEU A 43 -4.32 7.70 -9.01
C LEU A 43 -3.51 7.17 -7.83
N PRO A 44 -2.68 6.13 -8.00
CA PRO A 44 -1.78 5.69 -6.93
C PRO A 44 -0.63 6.69 -6.79
N TYR A 45 -0.31 7.07 -5.56
CA TYR A 45 0.79 8.02 -5.29
C TYR A 45 1.87 7.48 -4.36
N GLN A 46 1.57 6.42 -3.62
CA GLN A 46 2.51 5.74 -2.74
C GLN A 46 2.21 4.25 -2.68
N TRP A 47 3.20 3.46 -2.32
CA TRP A 47 3.00 2.08 -1.87
C TRP A 47 4.01 1.72 -0.79
N SER A 48 3.61 0.80 0.08
CA SER A 48 4.47 0.15 1.06
C SER A 48 4.28 -1.36 0.93
N CYS A 49 5.38 -2.11 1.08
CA CYS A 49 5.36 -3.55 0.93
C CYS A 49 6.25 -4.26 1.94
N HIS A 50 5.68 -5.24 2.65
CA HIS A 50 6.44 -6.20 3.46
C HIS A 50 6.52 -7.54 2.72
N VAL A 51 7.73 -8.08 2.59
CA VAL A 51 7.98 -9.39 1.99
C VAL A 51 8.38 -10.35 3.10
N GLU A 52 7.43 -11.20 3.50
CA GLU A 52 7.64 -12.26 4.48
C GLU A 52 8.07 -13.53 3.75
N THR A 53 9.28 -14.00 4.03
CA THR A 53 9.81 -15.26 3.50
C THR A 53 9.37 -16.46 4.36
N GLU A 54 9.49 -17.68 3.83
CA GLU A 54 9.21 -18.91 4.60
C GLU A 54 10.10 -19.05 5.85
N SER A 55 11.28 -18.43 5.85
CA SER A 55 12.19 -18.41 7.01
C SER A 55 11.78 -17.43 8.11
N GLY A 56 10.73 -16.63 7.89
CA GLY A 56 10.32 -15.55 8.79
C GLY A 56 11.11 -14.25 8.64
N LEU A 57 12.08 -14.19 7.71
CA LEU A 57 12.73 -12.93 7.34
C LEU A 57 11.71 -12.00 6.67
N ILE A 58 11.71 -10.74 7.11
CA ILE A 58 10.84 -9.68 6.58
C ILE A 58 11.73 -8.61 5.95
N GLU A 59 11.53 -8.39 4.66
CA GLU A 59 12.09 -7.25 3.93
C GLU A 59 10.99 -6.21 3.73
N GLN A 60 11.36 -4.92 3.71
CA GLN A 60 10.39 -3.84 3.62
C GLN A 60 10.84 -2.85 2.57
N PHE A 61 9.88 -2.41 1.79
CA PHE A 61 10.08 -1.53 0.64
C PHE A 61 8.96 -0.50 0.63
N ALA A 62 9.26 0.73 0.23
CA ALA A 62 8.26 1.77 0.08
C ALA A 62 8.65 2.75 -1.03
N PHE A 63 7.63 3.43 -1.56
CA PHE A 63 7.74 4.48 -2.55
C PHE A 63 6.68 5.56 -2.25
N LEU A 64 7.05 6.82 -2.45
CA LEU A 64 6.15 7.97 -2.40
C LEU A 64 6.53 8.95 -3.50
N ASP A 65 5.59 9.28 -4.39
CA ASP A 65 5.82 10.35 -5.37
C ASP A 65 5.89 11.71 -4.65
N THR A 66 6.83 12.53 -5.07
CA THR A 66 7.00 13.90 -4.56
C THR A 66 7.09 14.93 -5.68
N ARG A 67 6.92 14.52 -6.93
CA ARG A 67 7.28 15.33 -8.12
C ARG A 67 6.13 16.19 -8.60
N GLY A 68 4.89 15.77 -8.34
CA GLY A 68 3.70 16.43 -8.88
C GLY A 68 3.50 16.21 -10.38
N LEU A 69 4.16 15.19 -10.93
CA LEU A 69 3.90 14.65 -12.26
C LEU A 69 2.97 13.44 -12.16
N ASP A 70 2.69 12.77 -13.27
CA ASP A 70 1.98 11.49 -13.23
C ASP A 70 2.86 10.43 -12.53
N PRO A 71 2.47 9.93 -11.33
CA PRO A 71 3.28 8.98 -10.57
C PRO A 71 3.28 7.57 -11.18
N ARG A 72 2.29 7.22 -12.02
CA ARG A 72 2.03 5.82 -12.43
C ARG A 72 3.22 5.12 -13.09
N PRO A 73 4.01 5.73 -13.98
CA PRO A 73 5.15 5.06 -14.61
C PRO A 73 6.22 4.64 -13.60
N GLU A 74 6.68 5.56 -12.76
CA GLU A 74 7.72 5.28 -11.76
C GLU A 74 7.18 4.41 -10.62
N LEU A 75 5.93 4.63 -10.21
CA LEU A 75 5.27 3.82 -9.22
C LEU A 75 5.23 2.35 -9.66
N LEU A 76 4.86 2.09 -10.92
CA LEU A 76 4.80 0.73 -11.44
C LEU A 76 6.20 0.12 -11.59
N GLU A 77 7.17 0.88 -12.08
CA GLU A 77 8.56 0.42 -12.22
C GLU A 77 9.14 -0.03 -10.86
N THR A 78 9.04 0.83 -9.85
CA THR A 78 9.54 0.56 -8.50
C THR A 78 8.76 -0.57 -7.82
N LEU A 79 7.43 -0.62 -7.98
CA LEU A 79 6.60 -1.70 -7.44
C LEU A 79 6.99 -3.06 -8.05
N LEU A 80 7.14 -3.14 -9.38
CA LEU A 80 7.49 -4.38 -10.07
C LEU A 80 8.87 -4.90 -9.68
N ALA A 81 9.83 -4.01 -9.36
CA ALA A 81 11.14 -4.43 -8.85
C ALA A 81 11.02 -5.28 -7.56
N VAL A 82 9.95 -5.07 -6.78
CA VAL A 82 9.64 -5.82 -5.56
C VAL A 82 8.72 -7.01 -5.85
N ILE A 83 7.57 -6.77 -6.49
CA ILE A 83 6.49 -7.77 -6.57
C ILE A 83 6.58 -8.72 -7.76
N ALA A 84 7.43 -8.45 -8.77
CA ALA A 84 7.60 -9.35 -9.92
C ALA A 84 8.27 -10.69 -9.55
N ARG A 85 8.78 -10.79 -8.32
CA ARG A 85 9.27 -12.04 -7.74
C ARG A 85 8.12 -13.05 -7.54
N ARG A 86 8.44 -14.31 -7.32
CA ARG A 86 7.45 -15.35 -6.99
C ARG A 86 6.81 -15.08 -5.63
N GLY A 87 5.59 -15.55 -5.42
CA GLY A 87 4.90 -15.48 -4.12
C GLY A 87 3.50 -14.88 -4.22
N ALA A 88 2.73 -14.95 -3.16
CA ALA A 88 1.42 -14.31 -3.09
C ALA A 88 1.58 -12.80 -2.88
N ILE A 89 0.70 -12.00 -3.49
CA ILE A 89 0.62 -10.56 -3.25
C ILE A 89 -0.69 -10.28 -2.55
N LEU A 90 -0.63 -10.01 -1.26
CA LEU A 90 -1.76 -9.72 -0.41
C LEU A 90 -2.08 -8.23 -0.48
N VAL A 91 -3.32 -7.90 -0.83
CA VAL A 91 -3.84 -6.53 -0.84
C VAL A 91 -5.06 -6.46 0.06
N PRO A 92 -5.39 -5.29 0.64
CA PRO A 92 -6.51 -5.19 1.59
C PRO A 92 -7.83 -5.62 0.97
N SER A 93 -8.18 -5.03 -0.18
CA SER A 93 -9.53 -5.12 -0.72
C SER A 93 -9.55 -5.26 -2.25
N ALA A 94 -10.75 -5.49 -2.80
CA ALA A 94 -11.00 -5.44 -4.23
C ALA A 94 -10.66 -4.08 -4.88
N ARG A 95 -10.54 -2.99 -4.11
CA ARG A 95 -10.17 -1.65 -4.61
C ARG A 95 -8.75 -1.66 -5.18
N GLU A 96 -7.79 -2.21 -4.45
CA GLU A 96 -6.39 -2.31 -4.89
C GLU A 96 -6.25 -3.25 -6.07
N VAL A 97 -7.02 -4.36 -6.08
CA VAL A 97 -7.08 -5.28 -7.22
C VAL A 97 -7.56 -4.55 -8.49
N ALA A 98 -8.67 -3.80 -8.38
CA ALA A 98 -9.23 -3.04 -9.50
C ALA A 98 -8.27 -1.96 -10.01
N LEU A 99 -7.59 -1.26 -9.10
CA LEU A 99 -6.57 -0.26 -9.42
C LEU A 99 -5.42 -0.86 -10.22
N LEU A 100 -4.81 -1.95 -9.72
CA LEU A 100 -3.67 -2.59 -10.37
C LEU A 100 -4.02 -3.16 -11.76
N HIS A 101 -5.23 -3.72 -11.92
CA HIS A 101 -5.74 -4.09 -13.25
C HIS A 101 -6.04 -2.88 -14.14
N GLY A 102 -6.46 -1.74 -13.57
CA GLY A 102 -6.61 -0.48 -14.30
C GLY A 102 -5.29 0.03 -14.87
N LEU A 103 -4.23 0.03 -14.05
CA LEU A 103 -2.88 0.41 -14.49
C LEU A 103 -2.38 -0.44 -15.65
N GLN A 104 -2.64 -1.75 -15.64
CA GLN A 104 -2.28 -2.66 -16.72
C GLN A 104 -2.91 -2.27 -18.07
N ARG A 105 -4.11 -1.68 -18.07
CA ARG A 105 -4.78 -1.23 -19.30
C ARG A 105 -4.20 0.07 -19.85
N CYS A 106 -3.61 0.89 -18.99
CA CYS A 106 -3.12 2.22 -19.33
C CYS A 106 -1.62 2.24 -19.68
N LEU A 107 -0.86 1.22 -19.28
CA LEU A 107 0.59 1.17 -19.42
C LEU A 107 1.02 -0.04 -20.27
N VAL A 108 2.10 0.14 -21.03
CA VAL A 108 2.66 -0.94 -21.87
C VAL A 108 3.45 -1.90 -20.99
N ASP A 109 2.96 -3.13 -20.83
CA ASP A 109 3.66 -4.22 -20.14
C ASP A 109 4.50 -5.04 -21.13
N SER A 110 5.64 -4.51 -21.56
CA SER A 110 6.49 -5.17 -22.59
C SER A 110 7.08 -6.51 -22.16
N THR A 111 7.16 -6.77 -20.85
CA THR A 111 7.77 -8.00 -20.31
C THR A 111 6.73 -9.04 -19.89
N GLY A 112 5.47 -8.64 -19.71
CA GLY A 112 4.44 -9.49 -19.12
C GLY A 112 4.56 -9.63 -17.59
N ALA A 113 5.48 -8.89 -16.95
CA ALA A 113 5.75 -9.01 -15.53
C ALA A 113 4.58 -8.50 -14.67
N LEU A 114 3.91 -7.42 -15.10
CA LEU A 114 2.71 -6.95 -14.43
C LEU A 114 1.58 -7.97 -14.61
N ALA A 115 1.38 -8.46 -15.82
CA ALA A 115 0.37 -9.49 -16.08
C ALA A 115 0.55 -10.73 -15.20
N ASP A 116 1.78 -11.23 -15.05
CA ASP A 116 2.09 -12.35 -14.14
C ASP A 116 1.79 -12.00 -12.68
N ALA A 117 2.24 -10.84 -12.20
CA ALA A 117 2.01 -10.40 -10.82
C ALA A 117 0.52 -10.31 -10.47
N LEU A 118 -0.31 -9.80 -11.38
CA LEU A 118 -1.75 -9.69 -11.17
C LEU A 118 -2.43 -11.06 -10.99
N THR A 119 -1.88 -12.14 -11.56
CA THR A 119 -2.43 -13.49 -11.34
C THR A 119 -2.25 -14.01 -9.92
N ARG A 120 -1.36 -13.39 -9.14
CA ARG A 120 -0.96 -13.78 -7.78
C ARG A 120 -1.60 -12.92 -6.69
N LEU A 121 -2.49 -12.00 -7.07
CA LEU A 121 -3.21 -11.13 -6.13
C LEU A 121 -4.17 -11.92 -5.25
N VAL A 122 -4.11 -11.63 -3.95
CA VAL A 122 -4.93 -12.20 -2.89
C VAL A 122 -5.56 -11.04 -2.11
N GLU A 123 -6.86 -10.84 -2.28
CA GLU A 123 -7.63 -9.91 -1.44
C GLU A 123 -7.75 -10.50 -0.02
N VAL A 124 -7.39 -9.71 1.00
CA VAL A 124 -7.44 -10.13 2.41
C VAL A 124 -8.87 -10.08 2.96
N ASP A 125 -9.64 -9.04 2.63
CA ASP A 125 -11.02 -8.85 3.12
C ASP A 125 -11.96 -10.03 2.84
N ARG A 126 -11.73 -10.77 1.75
CA ARG A 126 -12.52 -11.97 1.43
C ARG A 126 -12.44 -13.06 2.51
N PHE A 127 -11.37 -13.09 3.30
CA PHE A 127 -11.21 -14.02 4.41
C PHE A 127 -12.03 -13.59 5.64
N ALA A 128 -12.24 -12.28 5.82
CA ALA A 128 -13.08 -11.73 6.89
C ALA A 128 -14.58 -11.97 6.65
N VAL A 129 -15.04 -11.94 5.39
CA VAL A 129 -16.46 -12.16 5.03
C VAL A 129 -16.96 -13.56 5.44
N ARG A 130 -16.07 -14.56 5.56
CA ARG A 130 -16.43 -15.91 6.06
C ARG A 130 -16.70 -15.96 7.57
N LYS A 131 -16.43 -14.89 8.33
CA LYS A 131 -16.68 -14.80 9.78
C LYS A 131 -17.96 -14.02 10.16
N LYS A 132 -18.78 -13.49 9.24
CA LYS A 132 -19.87 -12.57 9.65
C LYS A 132 -21.01 -13.23 10.45
N LYS A 133 -21.14 -12.83 11.72
CA LYS A 133 -22.36 -12.14 12.20
C LYS A 133 -22.08 -10.62 12.18
N PRO A 134 -23.06 -9.75 11.86
CA PRO A 134 -22.77 -8.37 11.49
C PRO A 134 -22.64 -7.48 12.72
N ALA A 135 -21.68 -6.56 12.71
CA ALA A 135 -21.69 -5.42 13.62
C ALA A 135 -21.23 -4.15 12.89
N ALA A 136 -21.85 -3.04 13.31
CA ALA A 136 -21.93 -1.73 12.73
C ALA A 136 -20.58 -1.06 12.39
N CYS A 137 -20.64 -0.07 11.49
CA CYS A 137 -19.61 0.95 11.32
C CYS A 137 -19.09 1.41 12.68
N ARG A 138 -17.84 1.07 13.00
CA ARG A 138 -17.15 1.60 14.17
C ARG A 138 -16.40 2.84 13.72
N SER A 139 -16.91 3.98 14.15
CA SER A 139 -16.08 5.15 14.39
C SER A 139 -14.97 4.76 15.38
N VAL A 140 -13.72 5.01 15.00
CA VAL A 140 -12.58 4.82 15.91
C VAL A 140 -12.64 5.96 16.92
N SER A 141 -13.15 5.67 18.11
CA SER A 141 -12.90 6.48 19.30
C SER A 141 -11.49 6.18 19.76
N GLY A 142 -10.68 7.24 19.87
CA GLY A 142 -9.33 7.15 20.40
C GLY A 142 -9.35 6.68 21.85
N ASP A 143 -8.50 5.69 22.13
CA ASP A 143 -7.55 5.65 23.25
C ASP A 143 -7.09 4.19 23.37
N ASP A 144 -6.02 3.84 22.66
CA ASP A 144 -5.22 2.65 22.95
C ASP A 144 -3.74 3.03 22.82
N PRO A 145 -2.92 2.94 23.90
CA PRO A 145 -1.53 3.36 23.89
C PRO A 145 -0.66 2.22 23.34
N ALA A 146 -0.88 1.84 22.08
CA ALA A 146 -0.09 0.83 21.40
C ALA A 146 0.91 1.51 20.45
N ALA A 147 2.11 1.71 21.00
CA ALA A 147 3.38 1.87 20.30
C ALA A 147 3.49 3.03 19.30
N SER A 148 3.88 4.18 19.84
CA SER A 148 4.67 5.14 19.06
C SER A 148 5.94 4.46 18.55
N VAL A 149 5.98 4.14 17.25
CA VAL A 149 7.23 3.95 16.52
C VAL A 149 7.98 5.27 16.65
N ILE A 150 9.02 5.30 17.49
CA ILE A 150 9.89 6.46 17.64
C ILE A 150 10.78 6.49 16.41
N TRP A 151 10.53 7.45 15.53
CA TRP A 151 11.36 7.72 14.37
C TRP A 151 12.56 8.55 14.84
N PRO A 152 13.80 8.14 14.53
CA PRO A 152 14.99 8.84 15.01
C PRO A 152 15.21 10.14 14.21
N GLU A 153 14.31 11.12 14.35
CA GLU A 153 14.52 12.54 14.00
C GLU A 153 13.37 13.48 14.44
N ASP A 154 12.56 13.12 15.44
CA ASP A 154 11.40 13.90 15.96
C ASP A 154 11.73 15.29 16.59
N ALA A 155 12.91 15.86 16.33
CA ALA A 155 13.39 17.04 17.05
C ALA A 155 13.37 18.37 16.26
N VAL A 156 12.83 18.45 15.04
CA VAL A 156 12.90 19.72 14.28
C VAL A 156 11.56 20.30 13.82
N ASP A 157 10.49 19.51 13.65
CA ASP A 157 9.15 20.07 13.39
C ASP A 157 8.04 19.01 13.56
N PRO A 158 6.88 19.34 14.13
CA PRO A 158 5.79 18.38 14.27
C PRO A 158 5.19 18.03 12.88
N SER A 159 5.39 16.78 12.45
CA SER A 159 4.70 16.21 11.30
C SER A 159 3.19 16.13 11.55
N PRO A 160 2.33 16.37 10.54
CA PRO A 160 0.88 16.25 10.71
C PRO A 160 0.46 14.82 11.07
N ASP A 161 -0.50 14.70 11.98
CA ASP A 161 -1.13 13.43 12.36
C ASP A 161 -2.22 13.06 11.34
N LEU A 162 -1.89 12.20 10.39
CA LEU A 162 -2.83 11.74 9.36
C LEU A 162 -3.66 10.59 9.91
N ARG A 163 -4.98 10.79 10.00
CA ARG A 163 -5.91 9.85 10.67
C ARG A 163 -6.76 9.01 9.72
N ASP A 164 -6.89 9.46 8.47
CA ASP A 164 -7.71 8.80 7.46
C ASP A 164 -7.21 9.10 6.04
N ASP A 165 -7.76 8.37 5.06
CA ASP A 165 -7.40 8.49 3.65
C ASP A 165 -7.62 9.91 3.12
N ARG A 166 -8.61 10.63 3.65
CA ARG A 166 -8.91 11.99 3.19
C ARG A 166 -7.83 12.97 3.64
N ALA A 167 -7.35 12.84 4.88
CA ALA A 167 -6.23 13.62 5.40
C ALA A 167 -4.95 13.29 4.62
N ALA A 168 -4.70 12.01 4.32
CA ALA A 168 -3.54 11.60 3.52
C ALA A 168 -3.61 12.13 2.09
N GLN A 169 -4.76 12.09 1.43
CA GLN A 169 -4.96 12.67 0.10
C GLN A 169 -4.72 14.19 0.09
N ALA A 170 -5.22 14.91 1.10
CA ALA A 170 -4.98 16.35 1.23
C ALA A 170 -3.49 16.66 1.47
N ALA A 171 -2.81 15.88 2.30
CA ALA A 171 -1.38 16.01 2.55
C ALA A 171 -0.55 15.74 1.29
N TYR A 172 -0.92 14.74 0.48
CA TYR A 172 -0.27 14.47 -0.79
C TYR A 172 -0.47 15.62 -1.79
N LEU A 173 -1.69 16.16 -1.91
CA LEU A 173 -1.95 17.32 -2.77
C LEU A 173 -1.14 18.55 -2.34
N GLU A 174 -1.00 18.79 -1.03
CA GLU A 174 -0.12 19.85 -0.51
C GLU A 174 1.35 19.56 -0.84
N LEU A 175 1.82 18.32 -0.68
CA LEU A 175 3.21 17.93 -0.92
C LEU A 175 3.67 18.23 -2.35
N ILE A 176 2.79 17.99 -3.33
CA ILE A 176 3.09 18.18 -4.76
C ILE A 176 2.79 19.59 -5.27
N ASP A 177 2.18 20.47 -4.46
CA ASP A 177 1.98 21.87 -4.84
C ASP A 177 3.34 22.58 -4.92
N ALA A 178 3.60 23.24 -6.05
CA ALA A 178 4.83 24.00 -6.30
C ALA A 178 5.06 25.13 -5.29
N ARG A 179 4.01 25.60 -4.60
CA ARG A 179 4.07 26.63 -3.56
C ARG A 179 4.48 26.09 -2.19
N THR A 180 4.52 24.77 -2.01
CA THR A 180 4.82 24.15 -0.72
C THR A 180 6.30 24.27 -0.38
N GLN A 181 6.56 24.86 0.78
CA GLN A 181 7.92 25.16 1.25
C GLN A 181 8.70 23.87 1.55
N THR A 182 10.02 23.90 1.40
CA THR A 182 10.89 22.71 1.56
C THR A 182 10.74 22.04 2.93
N VAL A 183 10.64 22.81 4.01
CA VAL A 183 10.44 22.27 5.37
C VAL A 183 9.10 21.54 5.45
N ARG A 184 8.04 22.15 4.92
CA ARG A 184 6.70 21.56 4.87
C ARG A 184 6.64 20.29 4.03
N ARG A 185 7.34 20.26 2.88
CA ARG A 185 7.47 19.05 2.05
C ARG A 185 8.09 17.89 2.83
N ARG A 186 9.16 18.14 3.61
CA ARG A 186 9.77 17.11 4.47
C ARG A 186 8.78 16.59 5.53
N GLN A 187 8.08 17.48 6.23
CA GLN A 187 7.05 17.07 7.21
C GLN A 187 5.95 16.20 6.58
N LEU A 188 5.45 16.60 5.41
CA LEU A 188 4.40 15.87 4.69
C LEU A 188 4.91 14.51 4.19
N THR A 189 6.13 14.44 3.67
CA THR A 189 6.77 13.18 3.27
C THR A 189 6.84 12.22 4.46
N HIS A 190 7.35 12.67 5.62
CA HIS A 190 7.45 11.83 6.81
C HIS A 190 6.07 11.37 7.30
N ALA A 191 5.08 12.26 7.30
CA ALA A 191 3.72 11.93 7.71
C ALA A 191 3.05 10.89 6.79
N LEU A 192 3.21 11.04 5.47
CA LEU A 192 2.63 10.12 4.49
C LEU A 192 3.25 8.73 4.56
N VAL A 193 4.58 8.66 4.69
CA VAL A 193 5.30 7.38 4.88
C VAL A 193 4.80 6.69 6.13
N ARG A 194 4.77 7.41 7.27
CA ARG A 194 4.24 6.86 8.54
C ARG A 194 2.79 6.38 8.41
N TYR A 195 1.94 7.13 7.70
CA TYR A 195 0.55 6.71 7.47
C TYR A 195 0.47 5.44 6.62
N GLY A 196 1.30 5.33 5.57
CA GLY A 196 1.40 4.12 4.74
C GLY A 196 1.88 2.90 5.54
N ASP A 197 2.81 3.08 6.47
CA ASP A 197 3.29 2.01 7.34
C ASP A 197 2.23 1.53 8.34
N LEU A 198 1.45 2.46 8.92
CA LEU A 198 0.34 2.12 9.81
C LEU A 198 -0.71 1.28 9.07
N GLN A 199 -1.08 1.70 7.85
CA GLN A 199 -2.02 0.98 7.01
C GLN A 199 -1.51 -0.40 6.59
N LEU A 200 -0.21 -0.54 6.33
CA LEU A 200 0.41 -1.84 6.04
C LEU A 200 0.41 -2.75 7.29
N ALA A 201 0.65 -2.21 8.48
CA ALA A 201 0.56 -2.96 9.73
C ALA A 201 -0.86 -3.47 9.97
N GLU A 202 -1.89 -2.66 9.69
CA GLU A 202 -3.30 -3.10 9.74
C GLU A 202 -3.57 -4.26 8.78
N LEU A 203 -3.05 -4.20 7.55
CA LEU A 203 -3.17 -5.30 6.57
C LEU A 203 -2.52 -6.59 7.07
N VAL A 204 -1.29 -6.51 7.59
CA VAL A 204 -0.58 -7.67 8.14
C VAL A 204 -1.38 -8.26 9.31
N HIS A 205 -1.88 -7.42 10.21
CA HIS A 205 -2.68 -7.85 11.35
C HIS A 205 -3.99 -8.53 10.92
N ALA A 206 -4.74 -7.91 10.02
CA ALA A 206 -5.98 -8.47 9.48
C ALA A 206 -5.75 -9.84 8.83
N PHE A 207 -4.65 -10.00 8.11
CA PHE A 207 -4.28 -11.29 7.54
C PHE A 207 -3.92 -12.31 8.64
N ALA A 208 -3.12 -11.94 9.64
CA ALA A 208 -2.78 -12.82 10.76
C ALA A 208 -4.03 -13.35 11.49
N GLU A 209 -4.99 -12.47 11.81
CA GLU A 209 -6.28 -12.84 12.41
C GLU A 209 -7.09 -13.83 11.54
N SER A 210 -6.95 -13.75 10.22
CA SER A 210 -7.61 -14.65 9.28
C SER A 210 -6.97 -16.04 9.22
N THR A 211 -5.68 -16.16 9.57
CA THR A 211 -4.96 -17.43 9.70
C THR A 211 -5.14 -18.13 11.06
N GLY A 212 -5.58 -17.38 12.08
CA GLY A 212 -5.70 -17.87 13.45
C GLY A 212 -4.37 -17.93 14.21
N GLY A 213 -3.32 -17.30 13.69
CA GLY A 213 -2.04 -17.10 14.38
C GLY A 213 -1.98 -15.76 15.10
N ASP A 214 -1.09 -15.64 16.09
CA ASP A 214 -0.76 -14.36 16.72
C ASP A 214 -0.01 -13.45 15.72
N PRO A 215 -0.33 -12.15 15.65
CA PRO A 215 0.38 -11.22 14.77
C PRO A 215 1.84 -11.10 15.21
N ALA A 216 2.77 -11.47 14.34
CA ALA A 216 4.18 -11.15 14.56
C ALA A 216 4.36 -9.62 14.54
N TRP A 217 5.00 -9.08 15.57
CA TRP A 217 5.36 -7.66 15.66
C TRP A 217 6.50 -7.33 14.68
N ILE A 218 6.37 -6.29 13.86
CA ILE A 218 7.31 -5.95 12.77
C ILE A 218 7.73 -4.47 12.87
N ALA A 219 9.03 -4.19 12.91
CA ALA A 219 9.61 -2.84 12.85
C ALA A 219 9.62 -2.30 11.41
N PRO A 220 9.60 -0.98 11.14
CA PRO A 220 9.66 -0.40 9.79
C PRO A 220 11.04 -0.60 9.12
N GLY A 221 11.09 -0.57 7.79
CA GLY A 221 12.32 -0.86 7.03
C GLY A 221 12.68 0.21 6.00
N PRO A 222 13.73 -0.02 5.19
CA PRO A 222 14.41 1.05 4.47
C PRO A 222 13.57 1.59 3.29
N MET A 223 13.50 2.93 3.18
CA MET A 223 12.92 3.59 2.01
C MET A 223 13.84 3.44 0.79
N LEU A 224 13.26 3.10 -0.36
CA LEU A 224 13.94 3.18 -1.65
C LEU A 224 13.68 4.59 -2.23
N ASN A 225 14.66 5.48 -2.10
CA ASN A 225 14.71 6.75 -2.82
C ASN A 225 15.72 6.66 -3.95
#